data_AF-A0A5B0MFE4-F1
#
_entry.id   AF-A0A5B0MFE4-F1
#
_cell.length_a   1.000
_cell.length_b   1.000
_cell.length_c   1.000
_cell.angle_alpha   90.00
_cell.angle_beta   90.00
_cell.angle_gamma   90.00
#
_symmetry.space_group_name_H-M   'P 1'
#
loop_
_entity.id
_entity.type
_entity.pdbx_description
1 polymer ?
#
loop_
_entity_poly.entity_id
_entity_poly.type
_entity_poly.pdbx_seq_one_letter_code
_entity_poly.pdbx_strand_id
1 'polypeptide(L)'
;MSASQSKNRTNQEEEDIPPISPLLEPSYQYPSRDNQIREFDYGDREDVLAEAEELDSTNSHYPPSSKRSANNNNHHHNRTTTKTIINALSLGLRKHRTKFRLLVVFLTLWPLLCWTGIFLLFSDHPALFPSSLRGSKSTLFVVAHPDDECLFFAPSILATVQRAKSHGALLVMSSGNHYGQGGLRRKELLGSCKQLGIREDRCDVLDISQIQDDPIIWWPVDRIGKLVNEHIERWMIDSIVTFDDYGVSGHINHRAVSASVTELAISLYKKSVAPNHSSTKSPKLYRVKSVFVLRKYIGLFDLPLSFIRLIPSIIFGPSQQINSALQSLTYDPKTEQTTQESERQRSAVTTTFEKGLLISGLSGYRSARNAFWSHQSQMVWDRHLYMILSQFMYFNTIERIV
;
A
#
# COMPACT_ATOMS: atom_id res chain seq x y z
N MET A 1 54.96 -29.69 59.09
CA MET A 1 56.06 -28.71 59.20
C MET A 1 56.11 -27.88 57.94
N SER A 2 56.03 -26.54 58.07
CA SER A 2 56.45 -25.47 57.13
C SER A 2 55.95 -25.57 55.67
N ALA A 3 55.04 -24.74 55.12
CA ALA A 3 54.87 -23.27 55.12
C ALA A 3 56.13 -22.49 54.67
N SER A 4 56.18 -22.04 53.40
CA SER A 4 55.93 -20.64 52.98
C SER A 4 56.41 -20.31 51.55
N GLN A 5 55.48 -19.79 50.70
CA GLN A 5 55.56 -18.59 49.81
C GLN A 5 56.74 -18.40 48.79
N SER A 6 56.61 -17.80 47.61
CA SER A 6 55.55 -17.07 46.87
C SER A 6 56.08 -16.58 45.50
N LYS A 7 55.15 -16.22 44.58
CA LYS A 7 55.20 -15.36 43.36
C LYS A 7 55.29 -16.13 42.03
N ASN A 8 54.51 -15.86 40.97
CA ASN A 8 53.54 -14.79 40.69
C ASN A 8 52.71 -15.12 39.42
N ARG A 9 51.58 -14.41 39.26
CA ARG A 9 50.82 -14.08 38.03
C ARG A 9 49.75 -15.06 37.49
N THR A 10 48.51 -14.75 37.87
CA THR A 10 47.33 -14.49 37.01
C THR A 10 47.38 -14.94 35.55
N ASN A 11 46.41 -15.79 35.15
CA ASN A 11 45.43 -15.51 34.09
C ASN A 11 44.31 -16.56 34.15
N GLN A 12 43.07 -16.10 34.28
CA GLN A 12 41.87 -16.89 34.00
C GLN A 12 41.68 -16.88 32.48
N GLU A 13 41.56 -18.06 31.88
CA GLU A 13 41.16 -18.24 30.49
C GLU A 13 39.64 -18.01 30.39
N GLU A 14 39.27 -16.88 29.79
CA GLU A 14 37.94 -16.59 29.28
C GLU A 14 37.92 -17.13 27.84
N GLU A 15 37.00 -18.06 27.52
CA GLU A 15 36.86 -18.65 26.18
C GLU A 15 36.37 -17.58 25.19
N ASP A 16 37.29 -16.97 24.45
CA ASP A 16 37.00 -16.08 23.32
C ASP A 16 36.51 -16.87 22.09
N ILE A 17 35.26 -16.60 21.70
CA ILE A 17 34.64 -17.07 20.45
C ILE A 17 35.30 -16.31 19.28
N PRO A 18 35.80 -16.99 18.22
CA PRO A 18 36.55 -16.32 17.17
C PRO A 18 35.64 -15.46 16.27
N PRO A 19 36.08 -14.25 15.87
CA PRO A 19 35.33 -13.40 14.96
C PRO A 19 35.35 -13.95 13.53
N ILE A 20 34.17 -13.99 12.91
CA ILE A 20 33.94 -14.38 11.52
C ILE A 20 34.39 -13.25 10.59
N SER A 21 35.45 -13.54 9.82
CA SER A 21 35.88 -13.00 8.52
C SER A 21 36.11 -11.50 8.32
N PRO A 22 37.34 -11.07 7.93
CA PRO A 22 37.68 -9.71 7.55
C PRO A 22 37.63 -9.53 6.03
N LEU A 23 36.80 -8.63 5.52
CA LEU A 23 36.94 -8.01 4.21
C LEU A 23 35.99 -6.81 4.16
N LEU A 24 36.50 -5.64 4.57
CA LEU A 24 35.97 -4.30 4.24
C LEU A 24 36.99 -3.28 4.80
N GLU A 25 37.96 -2.89 3.97
CA GLU A 25 38.64 -1.60 4.15
C GLU A 25 37.83 -0.52 3.42
N PRO A 26 37.66 0.69 3.99
CA PRO A 26 36.99 1.79 3.33
C PRO A 26 38.03 2.68 2.61
N SER A 27 37.91 2.82 1.29
CA SER A 27 38.64 3.85 0.55
C SER A 27 37.79 4.48 -0.53
N TYR A 28 36.97 5.47 -0.19
CA TYR A 28 36.51 6.45 -1.18
C TYR A 28 36.39 7.84 -0.55
N GLN A 29 37.27 8.74 -1.02
CA GLN A 29 37.18 10.19 -0.84
C GLN A 29 35.95 10.73 -1.58
N TYR A 30 35.07 11.44 -0.87
CA TYR A 30 34.09 12.33 -1.49
C TYR A 30 34.76 13.66 -1.88
N PRO A 31 34.49 14.23 -3.06
CA PRO A 31 34.68 15.65 -3.26
C PRO A 31 33.52 16.40 -2.60
N SER A 32 33.84 17.31 -1.69
CA SER A 32 32.91 18.26 -1.09
C SER A 32 32.15 19.03 -2.17
N ARG A 33 30.82 19.02 -2.10
CA ARG A 33 29.97 20.07 -2.68
C ARG A 33 29.03 20.59 -1.60
N ASP A 34 29.24 21.85 -1.26
CA ASP A 34 28.43 22.64 -0.36
C ASP A 34 26.99 22.82 -0.90
N ASN A 35 26.04 22.56 -0.01
CA ASN A 35 24.76 23.24 0.21
C ASN A 35 23.85 23.59 -1.00
N GLN A 36 22.77 22.82 -1.14
CA GLN A 36 21.46 23.23 -0.63
C GLN A 36 20.53 22.01 -0.58
N ILE A 37 20.18 21.60 0.63
CA ILE A 37 19.17 20.58 0.92
C ILE A 37 17.83 21.10 0.39
N ARG A 38 17.30 20.49 -0.68
CA ARG A 38 15.86 20.53 -0.94
C ARG A 38 15.23 19.42 -0.13
N GLU A 39 14.60 19.85 0.94
CA GLU A 39 13.63 19.09 1.71
C GLU A 39 12.44 18.75 0.79
N PHE A 40 11.88 17.55 0.93
CA PHE A 40 10.74 16.98 0.19
C PHE A 40 11.04 16.38 -1.19
N ASP A 41 11.34 15.07 -1.18
CA ASP A 41 10.81 14.17 -2.21
C ASP A 41 10.65 12.79 -1.57
N TYR A 42 9.41 12.38 -1.30
CA TYR A 42 9.03 10.99 -1.03
C TYR A 42 7.89 10.68 -1.99
N GLY A 43 8.22 10.72 -3.28
CA GLY A 43 7.26 10.75 -4.36
C GLY A 43 7.03 9.42 -5.04
N ASP A 44 5.88 8.84 -4.72
CA ASP A 44 5.31 7.65 -5.31
C ASP A 44 4.79 7.99 -6.73
N ARG A 45 5.67 8.35 -7.67
CA ARG A 45 5.45 8.71 -9.10
C ARG A 45 4.37 9.78 -9.43
N GLU A 46 3.57 10.24 -8.48
CA GLU A 46 2.58 11.32 -8.68
C GLU A 46 3.21 12.72 -8.56
N ASP A 47 4.41 12.81 -7.98
CA ASP A 47 5.16 14.05 -7.75
C ASP A 47 5.83 14.58 -9.04
N VAL A 48 6.16 13.67 -9.97
CA VAL A 48 6.80 14.02 -11.25
C VAL A 48 5.84 14.70 -12.24
N LEU A 49 4.53 14.55 -12.06
CA LEU A 49 3.53 15.18 -12.93
C LEU A 49 3.18 16.61 -12.50
N ALA A 50 3.42 16.99 -11.24
CA ALA A 50 3.14 18.34 -10.75
C ALA A 50 4.22 19.36 -11.16
N GLU A 51 5.46 18.92 -11.38
CA GLU A 51 6.58 19.81 -11.68
C GLU A 51 6.67 20.21 -13.17
N ALA A 52 5.83 19.60 -14.04
CA ALA A 52 5.78 19.90 -15.47
C ALA A 52 4.81 21.05 -15.84
N GLU A 53 3.91 21.48 -14.95
CA GLU A 53 2.94 22.56 -15.20
C GLU A 53 3.29 23.91 -14.55
N GLU A 54 4.30 23.98 -13.67
CA GLU A 54 4.64 25.22 -12.93
C GLU A 54 5.69 26.12 -13.62
N LEU A 55 6.18 25.75 -14.80
CA LEU A 55 7.19 26.54 -15.54
C LEU A 55 6.61 27.63 -16.47
N ASP A 56 5.31 27.90 -16.44
CA ASP A 56 4.69 28.88 -17.36
C ASP A 56 3.69 29.87 -16.72
N SER A 57 4.08 30.52 -15.61
CA SER A 57 3.36 31.72 -15.15
C SER A 57 4.22 32.78 -14.44
N THR A 58 5.28 33.25 -15.08
CA THR A 58 5.92 34.52 -14.68
C THR A 58 5.25 35.71 -15.37
N ASN A 59 4.39 36.45 -14.66
CA ASN A 59 4.36 37.93 -14.61
C ASN A 59 3.03 38.45 -14.06
N SER A 60 3.07 39.23 -12.98
CA SER A 60 2.46 40.56 -12.97
C SER A 60 2.86 41.37 -11.72
N HIS A 61 3.60 42.45 -12.00
CA HIS A 61 3.79 43.61 -11.13
C HIS A 61 2.44 44.28 -10.81
N TYR A 62 2.23 44.66 -9.55
CA TYR A 62 1.22 45.66 -9.17
C TYR A 62 1.89 46.85 -8.43
N PRO A 63 1.58 48.11 -8.81
CA PRO A 63 2.13 49.32 -8.18
C PRO A 63 1.27 49.80 -6.99
N PRO A 64 1.76 50.76 -6.17
CA PRO A 64 1.16 51.07 -4.88
C PRO A 64 -0.04 52.03 -4.94
N SER A 65 -0.76 52.05 -3.83
CA SER A 65 -2.00 52.78 -3.54
C SER A 65 -1.94 54.30 -3.80
N SER A 66 -2.95 54.82 -4.50
CA SER A 66 -3.26 56.25 -4.52
C SER A 66 -4.57 56.56 -3.78
N LYS A 67 -4.52 57.61 -2.95
CA LYS A 67 -5.65 58.17 -2.20
C LYS A 67 -6.65 58.82 -3.16
N ARG A 68 -7.96 58.70 -2.90
CA ARG A 68 -8.94 59.64 -3.46
C ARG A 68 -10.08 59.99 -2.51
N SER A 69 -10.43 61.27 -2.61
CA SER A 69 -11.26 62.10 -1.76
C SER A 69 -12.74 61.71 -1.73
N ALA A 70 -13.37 62.14 -0.64
CA ALA A 70 -14.81 62.13 -0.40
C ALA A 70 -15.62 62.77 -1.53
N ASN A 71 -16.73 62.14 -1.89
CA ASN A 71 -17.94 62.86 -2.27
C ASN A 71 -19.15 62.04 -1.79
N ASN A 72 -19.87 62.60 -0.82
CA ASN A 72 -20.96 61.98 -0.09
C ASN A 72 -22.21 62.78 -0.44
N ASN A 73 -23.09 62.25 -1.28
CA ASN A 73 -24.51 62.65 -1.40
C ASN A 73 -25.19 61.79 -2.48
N ASN A 74 -25.83 60.69 -2.07
CA ASN A 74 -27.02 60.04 -2.68
C ASN A 74 -27.22 58.60 -2.17
N HIS A 75 -27.37 58.42 -0.85
CA HIS A 75 -27.50 57.07 -0.27
C HIS A 75 -28.72 56.80 0.61
N HIS A 76 -29.70 57.71 0.66
CA HIS A 76 -30.88 57.47 1.48
C HIS A 76 -32.00 56.66 0.82
N HIS A 77 -32.05 56.56 -0.52
CA HIS A 77 -33.08 55.75 -1.19
C HIS A 77 -32.65 54.32 -1.58
N ASN A 78 -31.35 54.06 -1.72
CA ASN A 78 -30.84 52.70 -1.95
C ASN A 78 -30.78 51.87 -0.65
N ARG A 79 -30.55 52.48 0.52
CA ARG A 79 -30.37 51.76 1.78
C ARG A 79 -31.58 50.93 2.23
N THR A 80 -32.81 51.34 1.91
CA THR A 80 -34.02 50.59 2.25
C THR A 80 -34.22 49.39 1.33
N THR A 81 -34.06 49.56 0.02
CA THR A 81 -34.17 48.49 -0.98
C THR A 81 -33.06 47.45 -0.82
N THR A 82 -31.82 47.87 -0.56
CA THR A 82 -30.69 46.96 -0.29
C THR A 82 -30.89 46.19 1.02
N LYS A 83 -31.45 46.80 2.07
CA LYS A 83 -31.79 46.08 3.32
C LYS A 83 -32.89 45.05 3.11
N THR A 84 -33.92 45.34 2.31
CA THR A 84 -35.00 44.39 2.00
C THR A 84 -34.49 43.22 1.16
N ILE A 85 -33.62 43.48 0.18
CA ILE A 85 -32.98 42.43 -0.65
C ILE A 85 -32.02 41.57 0.18
N ILE A 86 -31.18 42.18 1.04
CA ILE A 86 -30.29 41.45 1.94
C ILE A 86 -31.10 40.62 2.96
N ASN A 87 -32.20 41.15 3.49
CA ASN A 87 -33.06 40.41 4.39
C ASN A 87 -33.76 39.24 3.67
N ALA A 88 -34.26 39.43 2.44
CA ALA A 88 -34.85 38.37 1.61
C ALA A 88 -33.82 37.29 1.21
N LEU A 89 -32.59 37.69 0.84
CA LEU A 89 -31.46 36.78 0.61
C LEU A 89 -31.09 36.02 1.89
N SER A 90 -31.06 36.69 3.05
CA SER A 90 -30.76 36.04 4.34
C SER A 90 -31.85 35.05 4.79
N LEU A 91 -33.12 35.32 4.46
CA LEU A 91 -34.28 34.43 4.70
C LEU A 91 -34.27 33.23 3.74
N GLY A 92 -33.97 33.45 2.46
CA GLY A 92 -33.76 32.39 1.47
C GLY A 92 -32.57 31.50 1.84
N LEU A 93 -31.45 32.10 2.25
CA LEU A 93 -30.30 31.38 2.80
C LEU A 93 -30.66 30.66 4.10
N ARG A 94 -31.55 31.17 4.96
CA ARG A 94 -32.07 30.44 6.15
C ARG A 94 -32.84 29.18 5.78
N LYS A 95 -33.68 29.23 4.74
CA LYS A 95 -34.43 28.07 4.20
C LYS A 95 -33.51 27.02 3.57
N HIS A 96 -32.41 27.45 2.94
CA HIS A 96 -31.41 26.55 2.37
C HIS A 96 -30.33 26.11 3.37
N ARG A 97 -30.12 26.84 4.48
CA ARG A 97 -29.17 26.47 5.55
C ARG A 97 -29.54 25.16 6.21
N THR A 98 -30.82 24.90 6.46
CA THR A 98 -31.28 23.62 7.02
C THR A 98 -31.07 22.49 6.01
N LYS A 99 -31.44 22.69 4.74
CA LYS A 99 -31.21 21.71 3.66
C LYS A 99 -29.72 21.41 3.45
N PHE A 100 -28.87 22.44 3.47
CA PHE A 100 -27.42 22.30 3.35
C PHE A 100 -26.83 21.58 4.56
N ARG A 101 -27.26 21.92 5.79
CA ARG A 101 -26.86 21.18 7.00
C ARG A 101 -27.26 19.71 6.93
N LEU A 102 -28.49 19.42 6.51
CA LEU A 102 -28.96 18.04 6.31
C LEU A 102 -28.15 17.32 5.24
N LEU A 103 -27.79 18.00 4.15
CA LEU A 103 -26.93 17.44 3.10
C LEU A 103 -25.52 17.12 3.64
N VAL A 104 -24.90 18.02 4.40
CA VAL A 104 -23.57 17.78 5.01
C VAL A 104 -23.64 16.62 6.01
N VAL A 105 -24.67 16.57 6.85
CA VAL A 105 -24.89 15.46 7.79
C VAL A 105 -25.11 14.15 7.03
N PHE A 106 -25.90 14.16 5.96
CA PHE A 106 -26.08 12.99 5.11
C PHE A 106 -24.76 12.54 4.47
N LEU A 107 -24.01 13.44 3.83
CA LEU A 107 -22.75 13.12 3.16
C LEU A 107 -21.69 12.59 4.14
N THR A 108 -21.74 12.97 5.41
CA THR A 108 -20.80 12.47 6.43
C THR A 108 -21.25 11.16 7.09
N LEU A 109 -22.53 11.06 7.46
CA LEU A 109 -23.05 9.88 8.14
C LEU A 109 -23.33 8.71 7.19
N TRP A 110 -23.77 8.98 5.97
CA TRP A 110 -24.13 7.93 5.01
C TRP A 110 -22.97 6.97 4.72
N PRO A 111 -21.76 7.43 4.34
CA PRO A 111 -20.63 6.53 4.11
C PRO A 111 -20.23 5.76 5.36
N LEU A 112 -20.31 6.38 6.54
CA LEU A 112 -20.00 5.73 7.82
C LEU A 112 -21.02 4.62 8.14
N LEU A 113 -22.31 4.87 7.90
CA LEU A 113 -23.38 3.88 8.06
C LEU A 113 -23.23 2.73 7.05
N CYS A 114 -22.92 3.04 5.79
CA CYS A 114 -22.63 2.01 4.80
C CYS A 114 -21.39 1.19 5.19
N TRP A 115 -20.31 1.84 5.63
CA TRP A 115 -19.09 1.14 6.04
C TRP A 115 -19.32 0.21 7.22
N THR A 116 -19.95 0.71 8.28
CA THR A 116 -20.29 -0.09 9.46
C THR A 116 -21.27 -1.22 9.12
N GLY A 117 -22.33 -0.93 8.37
CA GLY A 117 -23.31 -1.93 7.95
C GLY A 117 -22.71 -3.01 7.05
N ILE A 118 -21.95 -2.63 6.02
CA ILE A 118 -21.32 -3.59 5.10
C ILE A 118 -20.28 -4.43 5.86
N PHE A 119 -19.47 -3.82 6.72
CA PHE A 119 -18.49 -4.55 7.51
C PHE A 119 -19.15 -5.57 8.45
N LEU A 120 -20.17 -5.17 9.21
CA LEU A 120 -20.82 -6.06 10.18
C LEU A 120 -21.63 -7.19 9.51
N LEU A 121 -22.24 -6.93 8.36
CA LEU A 121 -23.15 -7.88 7.71
C LEU A 121 -22.46 -8.77 6.67
N PHE A 122 -21.45 -8.26 5.96
CA PHE A 122 -20.91 -8.92 4.76
C PHE A 122 -19.41 -9.19 4.78
N SER A 123 -18.64 -8.71 5.77
CA SER A 123 -17.18 -8.84 5.74
C SER A 123 -16.69 -10.29 5.63
N ASP A 124 -17.42 -11.23 6.22
CA ASP A 124 -17.13 -12.67 6.18
C ASP A 124 -17.91 -13.42 5.08
N HIS A 125 -18.69 -12.72 4.26
CA HIS A 125 -19.44 -13.33 3.18
C HIS A 125 -18.48 -13.87 2.10
N PRO A 126 -18.67 -15.09 1.55
CA PRO A 126 -17.78 -15.68 0.54
C PRO A 126 -17.55 -14.83 -0.71
N ALA A 127 -18.52 -13.99 -1.07
CA ALA A 127 -18.41 -13.05 -2.19
C ALA A 127 -17.47 -11.85 -1.92
N LEU A 128 -17.23 -11.51 -0.65
CA LEU A 128 -16.34 -10.42 -0.25
C LEU A 128 -15.00 -10.97 0.24
N PHE A 129 -15.02 -12.07 1.00
CA PHE A 129 -13.82 -12.76 1.44
C PHE A 129 -13.73 -14.12 0.75
N PRO A 130 -12.95 -14.23 -0.34
CA PRO A 130 -12.79 -15.47 -1.09
C PRO A 130 -12.47 -16.65 -0.16
N SER A 131 -13.28 -17.70 -0.21
CA SER A 131 -13.16 -18.87 0.70
C SER A 131 -11.78 -19.52 0.61
N SER A 132 -11.18 -19.48 -0.57
CA SER A 132 -9.85 -20.02 -0.86
C SER A 132 -8.71 -19.27 -0.15
N LEU A 133 -8.88 -17.96 0.10
CA LEU A 133 -7.97 -17.12 0.88
C LEU A 133 -8.33 -17.15 2.37
N ARG A 134 -9.62 -17.14 2.71
CA ARG A 134 -10.09 -17.25 4.09
C ARG A 134 -9.65 -18.56 4.75
N GLY A 135 -9.63 -19.65 3.99
CA GLY A 135 -9.16 -20.96 4.45
C GLY A 135 -7.65 -21.19 4.35
N SER A 136 -6.87 -20.18 3.97
CA SER A 136 -5.40 -20.23 3.89
C SER A 136 -4.81 -20.39 5.29
N LYS A 137 -3.85 -21.30 5.46
CA LYS A 137 -3.17 -21.51 6.75
C LYS A 137 -1.95 -20.59 6.91
N SER A 138 -1.35 -20.19 5.80
CA SER A 138 -0.07 -19.48 5.77
C SER A 138 -0.05 -18.51 4.57
N THR A 139 -0.29 -17.23 4.83
CA THR A 139 -0.42 -16.20 3.80
C THR A 139 0.83 -15.32 3.77
N LEU A 140 1.47 -15.22 2.59
CA LEU A 140 2.60 -14.33 2.34
C LEU A 140 2.14 -13.03 1.69
N PHE A 141 2.56 -11.91 2.24
CA PHE A 141 2.46 -10.58 1.65
C PHE A 141 3.81 -10.22 1.05
N VAL A 142 3.86 -9.93 -0.25
CA VAL A 142 5.08 -9.51 -0.95
C VAL A 142 4.90 -8.07 -1.38
N VAL A 143 5.70 -7.18 -0.78
CA VAL A 143 5.67 -5.73 -1.03
C VAL A 143 7.07 -5.22 -1.39
N ALA A 144 7.17 -4.00 -1.92
CA ALA A 144 8.43 -3.48 -2.41
C ALA A 144 9.23 -2.79 -1.30
N HIS A 145 8.55 -1.93 -0.54
CA HIS A 145 9.18 -1.00 0.40
C HIS A 145 8.55 -1.07 1.80
N PRO A 146 9.26 -0.61 2.84
CA PRO A 146 8.67 -0.44 4.17
C PRO A 146 7.68 0.71 4.14
N ASP A 147 6.42 0.46 4.54
CA ASP A 147 5.23 1.34 4.53
C ASP A 147 4.09 0.81 3.64
N ASP A 148 4.44 0.15 2.52
CA ASP A 148 3.49 -0.51 1.62
C ASP A 148 2.48 -1.39 2.36
N GLU A 149 2.95 -2.13 3.36
CA GLU A 149 2.15 -3.10 4.09
C GLU A 149 0.98 -2.44 4.83
N CYS A 150 1.17 -1.21 5.31
CA CYS A 150 0.16 -0.49 6.07
C CYS A 150 -0.60 0.56 5.25
N LEU A 151 0.03 1.13 4.21
CA LEU A 151 -0.62 2.07 3.29
C LEU A 151 -1.53 1.37 2.27
N PHE A 152 -1.10 0.22 1.74
CA PHE A 152 -1.78 -0.44 0.62
C PHE A 152 -2.44 -1.76 1.00
N PHE A 153 -1.81 -2.53 1.90
CA PHE A 153 -2.21 -3.92 2.18
C PHE A 153 -2.90 -4.13 3.53
N ALA A 154 -3.02 -3.11 4.39
CA ALA A 154 -3.53 -3.29 5.75
C ALA A 154 -4.89 -4.02 5.80
N PRO A 155 -5.92 -3.67 5.00
CA PRO A 155 -7.17 -4.42 5.00
C PRO A 155 -7.01 -5.90 4.64
N SER A 156 -6.14 -6.23 3.69
CA SER A 156 -5.85 -7.61 3.30
C SER A 156 -5.11 -8.37 4.40
N ILE A 157 -4.10 -7.76 5.01
CA ILE A 157 -3.35 -8.36 6.12
C ILE A 157 -4.26 -8.59 7.32
N LEU A 158 -5.05 -7.59 7.71
CA LEU A 158 -5.93 -7.69 8.86
C LEU A 158 -7.07 -8.71 8.65
N ALA A 159 -7.64 -8.78 7.43
CA ALA A 159 -8.66 -9.77 7.11
C ALA A 159 -8.11 -11.20 7.18
N THR A 160 -6.89 -11.45 6.71
CA THR A 160 -6.28 -12.78 6.69
C THR A 160 -5.68 -13.17 8.03
N VAL A 161 -4.87 -12.31 8.64
CA VAL A 161 -4.13 -12.60 9.86
C VAL A 161 -5.02 -12.50 11.10
N GLN A 162 -5.77 -11.40 11.24
CA GLN A 162 -6.53 -11.15 12.47
C GLN A 162 -7.91 -11.79 12.44
N ARG A 163 -8.60 -11.74 11.28
CA ARG A 163 -9.98 -12.23 11.16
C ARG A 163 -10.05 -13.69 10.73
N ALA A 164 -9.29 -14.12 9.71
CA ALA A 164 -9.23 -15.52 9.29
C ALA A 164 -8.20 -16.38 10.06
N LYS A 165 -7.36 -15.77 10.91
CA LYS A 165 -6.36 -16.47 11.73
C LYS A 165 -5.31 -17.25 10.91
N SER A 166 -5.02 -16.80 9.69
CA SER A 166 -3.89 -17.31 8.90
C SER A 166 -2.57 -16.89 9.54
N HIS A 167 -1.53 -17.73 9.42
CA HIS A 167 -0.17 -17.33 9.77
C HIS A 167 0.34 -16.33 8.72
N GLY A 168 0.27 -15.04 9.04
CA GLY A 168 0.80 -13.99 8.19
C GLY A 168 2.32 -14.06 8.07
N ALA A 169 2.84 -13.82 6.87
CA ALA A 169 4.23 -13.48 6.63
C ALA A 169 4.31 -12.22 5.77
N LEU A 170 5.29 -11.36 6.02
CA LEU A 170 5.61 -10.20 5.20
C LEU A 170 7.03 -10.33 4.67
N LEU A 171 7.19 -10.17 3.36
CA LEU A 171 8.48 -10.06 2.70
C LEU A 171 8.55 -8.75 1.94
N VAL A 172 9.49 -7.90 2.34
CA VAL A 172 9.72 -6.59 1.73
C VAL A 172 11.00 -6.65 0.91
N MET A 173 10.91 -6.31 -0.38
CA MET A 173 12.01 -6.53 -1.34
C MET A 173 13.22 -5.60 -1.13
N SER A 174 13.01 -4.43 -0.57
CA SER A 174 14.05 -3.43 -0.34
C SER A 174 13.83 -2.76 1.02
N SER A 175 14.92 -2.36 1.67
CA SER A 175 14.86 -1.60 2.92
C SER A 175 14.44 -0.14 2.74
N GLY A 176 14.18 0.32 1.50
CA GLY A 176 13.83 1.71 1.22
C GLY A 176 15.03 2.64 1.42
N ASN A 177 16.25 2.16 1.10
CA ASN A 177 17.49 2.85 1.41
C ASN A 177 17.89 3.95 0.39
N HIS A 178 16.97 4.39 -0.48
CA HIS A 178 17.24 5.41 -1.49
C HIS A 178 17.86 6.69 -0.88
N TYR A 179 17.40 7.08 0.31
CA TYR A 179 17.91 8.24 1.06
C TYR A 179 18.86 7.88 2.22
N GLY A 180 19.41 6.66 2.24
CA GLY A 180 20.35 6.22 3.30
C GLY A 180 19.70 5.86 4.65
N GLN A 181 18.38 5.64 4.68
CA GLN A 181 17.60 5.38 5.91
C GLN A 181 17.19 3.91 6.11
N GLY A 182 17.69 2.97 5.29
CA GLY A 182 17.21 1.58 5.27
C GLY A 182 17.35 0.85 6.61
N GLY A 183 18.43 1.11 7.35
CA GLY A 183 18.64 0.54 8.69
C GLY A 183 17.61 0.99 9.73
N LEU A 184 17.12 2.23 9.63
CA LEU A 184 16.04 2.75 10.46
C LEU A 184 14.69 2.17 10.03
N ARG A 185 14.38 2.25 8.73
CA ARG A 185 13.12 1.75 8.16
C ARG A 185 12.91 0.26 8.40
N ARG A 186 13.99 -0.54 8.44
CA ARG A 186 13.93 -1.95 8.86
C ARG A 186 13.37 -2.11 10.28
N LYS A 187 13.82 -1.29 11.24
CA LYS A 187 13.33 -1.34 12.63
C LYS A 187 11.88 -0.88 12.73
N GLU A 188 11.54 0.18 12.02
CA GLU A 188 10.18 0.72 11.93
C GLU A 188 9.18 -0.31 11.39
N LEU A 189 9.58 -1.04 10.35
CA LEU A 189 8.80 -2.11 9.74
C LEU A 189 8.51 -3.28 10.69
N LEU A 190 9.47 -3.67 11.54
CA LEU A 190 9.21 -4.69 12.57
C LEU A 190 8.11 -4.25 13.54
N GLY A 191 8.11 -2.95 13.91
CA GLY A 191 7.02 -2.34 14.68
C GLY A 191 5.68 -2.41 13.95
N SER A 192 5.66 -2.09 12.65
CA SER A 192 4.47 -2.19 11.80
C SER A 192 3.93 -3.62 11.70
N CYS A 193 4.79 -4.61 11.42
CA CYS A 193 4.47 -6.03 11.40
C CYS A 193 3.77 -6.48 12.69
N LYS A 194 4.30 -6.07 13.85
CA LYS A 194 3.69 -6.37 15.15
C LYS A 194 2.28 -5.79 15.28
N GLN A 195 2.03 -4.55 14.85
CA GLN A 195 0.70 -3.93 14.88
C GLN A 195 -0.31 -4.63 13.95
N LEU A 196 0.17 -5.15 12.83
CA LEU A 196 -0.64 -5.92 11.88
C LEU A 196 -0.88 -7.37 12.32
N GLY A 197 -0.19 -7.84 13.37
CA GLY A 197 -0.31 -9.19 13.92
C GLY A 197 0.61 -10.21 13.24
N ILE A 198 1.60 -9.75 12.48
CA ILE A 198 2.63 -10.58 11.86
C ILE A 198 3.76 -10.78 12.87
N ARG A 199 4.19 -12.04 13.04
CA ARG A 199 5.31 -12.37 13.93
C ARG A 199 6.63 -11.90 13.32
N GLU A 200 7.56 -11.51 14.19
CA GLU A 200 8.88 -11.01 13.79
C GLU A 200 9.68 -12.03 12.96
N ASP A 201 9.60 -13.32 13.30
CA ASP A 201 10.26 -14.41 12.55
C ASP A 201 9.65 -14.69 11.16
N ARG A 202 8.55 -14.00 10.83
CA ARG A 202 7.87 -14.04 9.53
C ARG A 202 7.73 -12.64 8.92
N CYS A 203 8.55 -11.69 9.34
CA CYS A 203 8.62 -10.35 8.79
C CYS A 203 10.07 -10.09 8.37
N ASP A 204 10.36 -10.16 7.07
CA ASP A 204 11.71 -9.98 6.55
C ASP A 204 11.80 -8.84 5.53
N VAL A 205 12.95 -8.18 5.54
CA VAL A 205 13.25 -6.97 4.78
C VAL A 205 14.57 -7.16 4.08
N LEU A 206 14.53 -7.33 2.77
CA LEU A 206 15.75 -7.60 2.01
C LEU A 206 16.54 -6.30 1.81
N ASP A 207 17.86 -6.44 1.82
CA ASP A 207 18.78 -5.35 1.50
C ASP A 207 19.84 -5.91 0.55
N ILE A 208 19.47 -5.99 -0.73
CA ILE A 208 20.24 -6.66 -1.78
C ILE A 208 20.61 -5.61 -2.82
N SER A 209 21.88 -5.56 -3.22
CA SER A 209 22.40 -4.51 -4.12
C SER A 209 21.69 -4.45 -5.47
N GLN A 210 21.16 -5.56 -5.98
CA GLN A 210 20.43 -5.61 -7.26
C GLN A 210 18.95 -5.18 -7.16
N ILE A 211 18.41 -4.99 -5.95
CA ILE A 211 16.99 -4.69 -5.69
C ILE A 211 16.95 -3.51 -4.69
N GLN A 212 17.78 -2.50 -4.94
CA GLN A 212 17.76 -1.28 -4.14
C GLN A 212 16.59 -0.41 -4.55
N ASP A 213 16.06 0.34 -3.59
CA ASP A 213 14.98 1.27 -3.86
C ASP A 213 15.44 2.36 -4.84
N ASP A 214 14.70 2.45 -5.95
CA ASP A 214 14.94 3.38 -7.04
C ASP A 214 13.61 3.60 -7.80
N PRO A 215 13.17 4.85 -8.01
CA PRO A 215 11.90 5.15 -8.66
C PRO A 215 11.92 4.97 -10.19
N ILE A 216 13.09 4.72 -10.79
CA ILE A 216 13.33 4.69 -12.24
C ILE A 216 13.83 3.32 -12.70
N ILE A 217 14.56 2.58 -11.86
CA ILE A 217 15.16 1.29 -12.23
C ILE A 217 14.15 0.14 -12.11
N TRP A 218 13.98 -0.62 -13.19
CA TRP A 218 13.21 -1.88 -13.16
C TRP A 218 14.01 -3.00 -12.49
N TRP A 219 13.46 -3.58 -11.42
CA TRP A 219 14.12 -4.68 -10.72
C TRP A 219 14.13 -6.00 -11.50
N PRO A 220 15.20 -6.82 -11.37
CA PRO A 220 15.32 -8.11 -12.05
C PRO A 220 14.27 -9.12 -11.55
N VAL A 221 13.33 -9.45 -12.44
CA VAL A 221 12.16 -10.32 -12.18
C VAL A 221 12.59 -11.71 -11.69
N ASP A 222 13.58 -12.34 -12.32
CA ASP A 222 14.08 -13.66 -11.93
C ASP A 222 14.62 -13.69 -10.50
N ARG A 223 15.29 -12.60 -10.08
CA ARG A 223 15.90 -12.52 -8.76
C ARG A 223 14.83 -12.42 -7.67
N ILE A 224 13.82 -11.56 -7.88
CA ILE A 224 12.66 -11.45 -6.98
C ILE A 224 11.99 -12.83 -6.86
N GLY A 225 11.78 -13.52 -7.98
CA GLY A 225 11.07 -14.80 -8.01
C GLY A 225 11.81 -15.88 -7.23
N LYS A 226 13.14 -15.93 -7.34
CA LYS A 226 13.98 -16.82 -6.55
C LYS A 226 13.85 -16.55 -5.05
N LEU A 227 13.97 -15.28 -4.65
CA LEU A 227 13.89 -14.87 -3.23
C LEU A 227 12.50 -15.18 -2.65
N VAL A 228 11.43 -14.89 -3.39
CA VAL A 228 10.06 -15.20 -2.97
C VAL A 228 9.87 -16.72 -2.86
N ASN A 229 10.41 -17.52 -3.79
CA ASN A 229 10.32 -18.98 -3.72
C ASN A 229 11.02 -19.57 -2.49
N GLU A 230 12.21 -19.06 -2.15
CA GLU A 230 12.92 -19.45 -0.92
C GLU A 230 12.07 -19.20 0.34
N HIS A 231 11.31 -18.10 0.38
CA HIS A 231 10.40 -17.78 1.49
C HIS A 231 9.10 -18.58 1.46
N ILE A 232 8.58 -18.92 0.28
CA ILE A 232 7.42 -19.81 0.13
C ILE A 232 7.71 -21.16 0.78
N GLU A 233 8.89 -21.73 0.49
CA GLU A 233 9.33 -23.01 1.04
C GLU A 233 9.61 -22.88 2.55
N ARG A 234 10.37 -21.87 2.97
CA ARG A 234 10.74 -21.66 4.38
C ARG A 234 9.52 -21.47 5.29
N TRP A 235 8.51 -20.72 4.86
CA TRP A 235 7.35 -20.37 5.67
C TRP A 235 6.09 -21.20 5.34
N MET A 236 6.25 -22.24 4.52
CA MET A 236 5.17 -23.17 4.13
C MET A 236 3.93 -22.42 3.64
N ILE A 237 4.13 -21.51 2.70
CA ILE A 237 3.10 -20.59 2.22
C ILE A 237 2.08 -21.31 1.33
N ASP A 238 0.78 -21.07 1.56
CA ASP A 238 -0.31 -21.63 0.74
C ASP A 238 -1.16 -20.57 0.00
N SER A 239 -1.00 -19.29 0.33
CA SER A 239 -1.48 -18.17 -0.48
C SER A 239 -0.52 -16.98 -0.46
N ILE A 240 -0.46 -16.24 -1.56
CA ILE A 240 0.37 -15.03 -1.73
C ILE A 240 -0.54 -13.86 -2.06
N VAL A 241 -0.29 -12.69 -1.47
CA VAL A 241 -0.95 -11.43 -1.78
C VAL A 241 0.12 -10.40 -2.16
N THR A 242 -0.05 -9.74 -3.32
CA THR A 242 0.88 -8.71 -3.80
C THR A 242 0.15 -7.65 -4.65
N PHE A 243 0.90 -6.75 -5.29
CA PHE A 243 0.39 -5.72 -6.18
C PHE A 243 -0.30 -6.29 -7.43
N ASP A 244 -1.11 -5.47 -8.12
CA ASP A 244 -1.51 -5.71 -9.50
C ASP A 244 -0.49 -5.16 -10.53
N ASP A 245 -0.80 -5.28 -11.83
CA ASP A 245 0.13 -4.88 -12.91
C ASP A 245 0.44 -3.38 -12.90
N TYR A 246 -0.40 -2.57 -12.25
CA TYR A 246 -0.22 -1.13 -12.16
C TYR A 246 0.60 -0.73 -10.93
N GLY A 247 0.50 -1.46 -9.82
CA GLY A 247 1.33 -1.20 -8.65
C GLY A 247 0.88 0.02 -7.84
N VAL A 248 -0.43 0.17 -7.62
CA VAL A 248 -1.13 1.22 -6.85
C VAL A 248 -1.01 2.64 -7.43
N SER A 249 0.21 3.16 -7.53
CA SER A 249 0.59 4.48 -8.03
C SER A 249 1.28 4.42 -9.40
N GLY A 250 1.67 3.23 -9.86
CA GLY A 250 2.52 3.10 -11.06
C GLY A 250 4.01 3.01 -10.76
N HIS A 251 4.41 2.89 -9.48
CA HIS A 251 5.80 2.76 -9.07
C HIS A 251 6.46 1.54 -9.74
N ILE A 252 7.67 1.73 -10.27
CA ILE A 252 8.33 0.71 -11.09
C ILE A 252 8.67 -0.55 -10.29
N ASN A 253 9.13 -0.39 -9.05
CA ASN A 253 9.40 -1.50 -8.12
C ASN A 253 8.14 -2.32 -7.78
N HIS A 254 6.99 -1.67 -7.55
CA HIS A 254 5.72 -2.38 -7.31
C HIS A 254 5.35 -3.25 -8.52
N ARG A 255 5.52 -2.70 -9.73
CA ARG A 255 5.26 -3.41 -10.99
C ARG A 255 6.22 -4.57 -11.19
N ALA A 256 7.50 -4.41 -10.86
CA ALA A 256 8.51 -5.47 -10.95
C ALA A 256 8.24 -6.62 -9.96
N VAL A 257 7.86 -6.30 -8.71
CA VAL A 257 7.39 -7.28 -7.72
C VAL A 257 6.19 -8.04 -8.27
N SER A 258 5.22 -7.29 -8.79
CA SER A 258 3.99 -7.85 -9.29
C SER A 258 4.20 -8.82 -10.47
N ALA A 259 5.07 -8.42 -11.40
CA ALA A 259 5.48 -9.23 -12.53
C ALA A 259 6.10 -10.55 -12.08
N SER A 260 7.11 -10.46 -11.23
CA SER A 260 7.87 -11.61 -10.75
C SER A 260 7.03 -12.61 -9.96
N VAL A 261 6.24 -12.12 -9.01
CA VAL A 261 5.37 -12.99 -8.20
C VAL A 261 4.32 -13.67 -9.06
N THR A 262 3.81 -12.99 -10.10
CA THR A 262 2.84 -13.58 -11.03
C THR A 262 3.47 -14.69 -11.88
N GLU A 263 4.65 -14.45 -12.47
CA GLU A 263 5.37 -15.47 -13.22
C GLU A 263 5.72 -16.70 -12.36
N LEU A 264 6.22 -16.45 -11.15
CA LEU A 264 6.52 -17.51 -10.19
C LEU A 264 5.28 -18.35 -9.86
N ALA A 265 4.16 -17.72 -9.53
CA ALA A 265 2.94 -18.42 -9.14
C ALA A 265 2.38 -19.28 -10.29
N ILE A 266 2.40 -18.75 -11.53
CA ILE A 266 2.01 -19.51 -12.72
C ILE A 266 2.96 -20.68 -12.96
N SER A 267 4.27 -20.48 -12.79
CA SER A 267 5.27 -21.54 -12.92
C SER A 267 5.06 -22.66 -11.90
N LEU A 268 4.83 -22.32 -10.63
CA LEU A 268 4.54 -23.28 -9.56
C LEU A 268 3.23 -24.04 -9.81
N TYR A 269 2.19 -23.35 -10.28
CA TYR A 269 0.92 -24.00 -10.62
C TYR A 269 1.05 -24.97 -11.81
N LYS A 270 1.75 -24.57 -12.89
CA LYS A 270 2.01 -25.47 -14.02
C LYS A 270 2.76 -26.73 -13.61
N LYS A 271 3.73 -26.60 -12.70
CA LYS A 271 4.46 -27.74 -12.12
C LYS A 271 3.56 -28.64 -11.28
N SER A 272 2.61 -28.08 -10.50
CA SER A 272 1.72 -28.87 -9.63
C SER A 272 0.65 -29.66 -10.38
N VAL A 273 0.28 -29.23 -11.59
CA VAL A 273 -0.70 -29.91 -12.46
C VAL A 273 -0.04 -30.91 -13.42
N ALA A 274 1.29 -30.91 -13.54
CA ALA A 274 2.01 -31.80 -14.46
C ALA A 274 1.91 -33.28 -14.05
N PRO A 275 1.72 -34.22 -15.00
CA PRO A 275 1.40 -35.63 -14.72
C PRO A 275 2.49 -36.41 -13.95
N ASN A 276 3.72 -35.89 -13.88
CA ASN A 276 4.88 -36.58 -13.30
C ASN A 276 5.31 -36.04 -11.92
N HIS A 277 4.61 -35.06 -11.35
CA HIS A 277 4.99 -34.47 -10.06
C HIS A 277 3.99 -34.81 -8.95
N SER A 278 4.53 -35.10 -7.77
CA SER A 278 3.77 -35.35 -6.53
C SER A 278 2.86 -34.17 -6.19
N SER A 279 1.76 -34.47 -5.50
CA SER A 279 0.62 -33.60 -5.12
C SER A 279 0.94 -32.40 -4.20
N THR A 280 2.04 -31.68 -4.41
CA THR A 280 2.31 -30.45 -3.68
C THR A 280 1.40 -29.35 -4.20
N LYS A 281 0.49 -28.88 -3.34
CA LYS A 281 -0.42 -27.78 -3.68
C LYS A 281 0.40 -26.51 -3.88
N SER A 282 0.35 -25.94 -5.08
CA SER A 282 0.95 -24.63 -5.36
C SER A 282 0.21 -23.52 -4.60
N PRO A 283 0.92 -22.49 -4.12
CA PRO A 283 0.28 -21.37 -3.45
C PRO A 283 -0.66 -20.61 -4.40
N LYS A 284 -1.80 -20.17 -3.88
CA LYS A 284 -2.75 -19.35 -4.65
C LYS A 284 -2.30 -17.90 -4.66
N LEU A 285 -2.34 -17.23 -5.80
CA LEU A 285 -1.93 -15.82 -5.90
C LEU A 285 -3.15 -14.91 -5.92
N TYR A 286 -3.12 -13.86 -5.10
CA TYR A 286 -4.06 -12.75 -5.11
C TYR A 286 -3.33 -11.43 -5.34
N ARG A 287 -3.97 -10.52 -6.07
CA ARG A 287 -3.44 -9.19 -6.34
C ARG A 287 -4.38 -8.14 -5.77
N VAL A 288 -3.83 -7.15 -5.07
CA VAL A 288 -4.56 -5.97 -4.63
C VAL A 288 -4.71 -5.04 -5.83
N LYS A 289 -5.97 -4.75 -6.18
CA LYS A 289 -6.32 -4.00 -7.37
C LYS A 289 -6.08 -2.50 -7.18
N SER A 290 -5.35 -1.92 -8.13
CA SER A 290 -5.18 -0.50 -8.29
C SER A 290 -6.45 0.17 -8.78
N VAL A 291 -6.64 1.43 -8.39
CA VAL A 291 -7.75 2.26 -8.85
C VAL A 291 -7.22 3.58 -9.39
N PHE A 292 -7.98 4.23 -10.24
CA PHE A 292 -7.66 5.59 -10.68
C PHE A 292 -7.64 6.56 -9.49
N VAL A 293 -6.82 7.62 -9.61
CA VAL A 293 -6.47 8.56 -8.53
C VAL A 293 -7.68 9.12 -7.79
N LEU A 294 -8.73 9.57 -8.49
CA LEU A 294 -9.93 10.07 -7.82
C LEU A 294 -10.62 8.98 -6.97
N ARG A 295 -10.72 7.72 -7.44
CA ARG A 295 -11.23 6.62 -6.60
C ARG A 295 -10.31 6.27 -5.45
N LYS A 296 -8.99 6.46 -5.61
CA LYS A 296 -8.00 6.29 -4.55
C LYS A 296 -8.35 7.17 -3.35
N TYR A 297 -8.69 8.45 -3.59
CA TYR A 297 -8.81 9.48 -2.54
C TYR A 297 -10.23 9.90 -2.13
N ILE A 298 -11.29 9.24 -2.63
CA ILE A 298 -12.66 9.46 -2.11
C ILE A 298 -12.96 8.65 -0.84
N GLY A 299 -12.00 7.88 -0.33
CA GLY A 299 -12.06 7.19 0.96
C GLY A 299 -13.27 6.28 1.12
N LEU A 300 -13.98 6.45 2.24
CA LEU A 300 -15.20 5.67 2.56
C LEU A 300 -16.33 5.82 1.55
N PHE A 301 -16.35 6.89 0.73
CA PHE A 301 -17.37 7.06 -0.30
C PHE A 301 -17.23 6.05 -1.44
N ASP A 302 -16.04 5.48 -1.67
CA ASP A 302 -15.89 4.45 -2.71
C ASP A 302 -16.48 3.10 -2.29
N LEU A 303 -16.56 2.81 -0.98
CA LEU A 303 -16.95 1.49 -0.49
C LEU A 303 -18.34 1.05 -0.98
N PRO A 304 -19.41 1.87 -0.92
CA PRO A 304 -20.70 1.50 -1.49
C PRO A 304 -20.63 1.21 -2.99
N LEU A 305 -19.86 1.99 -3.75
CA LEU A 305 -19.71 1.82 -5.20
C LEU A 305 -18.95 0.52 -5.53
N SER A 306 -17.92 0.19 -4.76
CA SER A 306 -17.19 -1.07 -4.84
C SER A 306 -18.07 -2.25 -4.45
N PHE A 307 -18.85 -2.13 -3.37
CA PHE A 307 -19.74 -3.17 -2.88
C PHE A 307 -20.88 -3.50 -3.85
N ILE A 308 -21.47 -2.50 -4.52
CA ILE A 308 -22.55 -2.72 -5.50
C ILE A 308 -22.13 -3.70 -6.61
N ARG A 309 -20.85 -3.69 -7.00
CA ARG A 309 -20.32 -4.61 -8.03
C ARG A 309 -20.31 -6.07 -7.59
N LEU A 310 -20.37 -6.34 -6.28
CA LEU A 310 -20.40 -7.69 -5.71
C LEU A 310 -21.82 -8.16 -5.37
N ILE A 311 -22.85 -7.31 -5.47
CA ILE A 311 -24.24 -7.70 -5.19
C ILE A 311 -24.68 -8.93 -5.99
N PRO A 312 -24.39 -9.07 -7.30
CA PRO A 312 -24.72 -10.28 -8.03
C PRO A 312 -24.08 -11.53 -7.41
N SER A 313 -22.81 -11.45 -7.00
CA SER A 313 -22.11 -12.56 -6.34
C SER A 313 -22.60 -12.85 -4.92
N ILE A 314 -23.22 -11.87 -4.26
CA ILE A 314 -23.87 -12.07 -2.96
C ILE A 314 -25.21 -12.79 -3.12
N ILE A 315 -26.02 -12.40 -4.11
CA ILE A 315 -27.37 -12.95 -4.33
C ILE A 315 -27.31 -14.32 -5.00
N PHE A 316 -26.52 -14.46 -6.06
CA PHE A 316 -26.46 -15.67 -6.89
C PHE A 316 -25.31 -16.60 -6.52
N GLY A 317 -24.49 -16.22 -5.53
CA GLY A 317 -23.28 -16.93 -5.13
C GLY A 317 -22.03 -16.47 -5.90
N PRO A 318 -20.83 -16.73 -5.35
CA PRO A 318 -19.58 -16.38 -6.02
C PRO A 318 -19.47 -17.11 -7.35
N SER A 319 -18.99 -16.42 -8.39
CA SER A 319 -18.74 -17.03 -9.70
C SER A 319 -17.83 -18.25 -9.51
N GLN A 320 -18.33 -19.44 -9.84
CA GLN A 320 -17.52 -20.64 -9.78
C GLN A 320 -16.37 -20.50 -10.78
N GLN A 321 -15.20 -20.96 -10.34
CA GLN A 321 -13.98 -21.02 -11.13
C GLN A 321 -14.27 -21.78 -12.43
N ILE A 322 -14.32 -21.09 -13.57
CA ILE A 322 -14.24 -21.77 -14.85
C ILE A 322 -12.76 -22.11 -14.98
N ASN A 323 -12.42 -23.39 -14.84
CA ASN A 323 -11.11 -23.92 -15.20
C ASN A 323 -10.96 -23.80 -16.73
N SER A 324 -10.90 -22.58 -17.26
CA SER A 324 -10.35 -22.37 -18.59
C SER A 324 -8.92 -22.89 -18.53
N ALA A 325 -8.58 -23.78 -19.45
CA ALA A 325 -7.30 -24.46 -19.45
C ALA A 325 -6.19 -23.40 -19.46
N LEU A 326 -5.47 -23.28 -18.34
CA LEU A 326 -4.28 -22.42 -18.15
C LEU A 326 -3.13 -22.75 -19.14
N GLN A 327 -3.33 -23.70 -20.06
CA GLN A 327 -2.36 -24.16 -21.06
C GLN A 327 -1.86 -23.04 -21.99
N SER A 328 -2.54 -21.89 -22.06
CA SER A 328 -2.09 -20.71 -22.83
C SER A 328 -1.54 -19.55 -22.00
N LEU A 329 -1.36 -19.68 -20.67
CA LEU A 329 -0.85 -18.58 -19.84
C LEU A 329 0.63 -18.36 -20.04
N THR A 330 0.99 -17.62 -21.08
CA THR A 330 2.16 -16.75 -21.09
C THR A 330 1.77 -15.46 -20.37
N TYR A 331 2.34 -15.24 -19.18
CA TYR A 331 2.26 -13.94 -18.55
C TYR A 331 3.43 -13.12 -19.06
N ASP A 332 3.13 -12.12 -19.87
CA ASP A 332 4.09 -11.11 -20.31
C ASP A 332 4.05 -9.97 -19.28
N PRO A 333 5.11 -9.67 -18.53
CA PRO A 333 5.08 -8.60 -17.54
C PRO A 333 4.93 -7.23 -18.21
N LYS A 334 4.28 -6.27 -17.54
CA LYS A 334 4.21 -4.89 -18.06
C LYS A 334 5.59 -4.24 -18.03
N THR A 335 6.35 -4.32 -19.11
CA THR A 335 7.59 -3.57 -19.36
C THR A 335 7.31 -2.23 -20.05
N GLU A 336 8.33 -1.41 -20.31
CA GLU A 336 8.18 -0.20 -21.15
C GLU A 336 7.70 -0.52 -22.58
N GLN A 337 7.93 -1.75 -23.06
CA GLN A 337 7.67 -2.18 -24.44
C GLN A 337 6.33 -2.91 -24.61
N THR A 338 5.47 -2.86 -23.59
CA THR A 338 4.20 -3.58 -23.52
C THR A 338 3.24 -3.19 -24.66
N THR A 339 2.64 -4.17 -25.34
CA THR A 339 1.64 -3.93 -26.40
C THR A 339 0.20 -3.99 -25.88
N GLN A 340 -0.76 -3.38 -26.59
CA GLN A 340 -2.19 -3.45 -26.27
C GLN A 340 -2.71 -4.90 -26.21
N GLU A 341 -2.16 -5.79 -27.03
CA GLU A 341 -2.53 -7.22 -27.04
C GLU A 341 -2.11 -7.91 -25.74
N SER A 342 -0.90 -7.66 -25.26
CA SER A 342 -0.44 -8.19 -23.97
C SER A 342 -1.33 -7.73 -22.80
N GLU A 343 -1.84 -6.50 -22.85
CA GLU A 343 -2.77 -5.97 -21.84
C GLU A 343 -4.13 -6.67 -21.86
N ARG A 344 -4.65 -6.97 -23.06
CA ARG A 344 -5.89 -7.73 -23.23
C ARG A 344 -5.73 -9.14 -22.69
N GLN A 345 -4.62 -9.79 -23.00
CA GLN A 345 -4.34 -11.15 -22.52
C GLN A 345 -4.28 -11.21 -21.00
N ARG A 346 -3.55 -10.29 -20.34
CA ARG A 346 -3.52 -10.19 -18.87
C ARG A 346 -4.90 -9.93 -18.27
N SER A 347 -5.69 -9.05 -18.88
CA SER A 347 -7.06 -8.77 -18.43
C SER A 347 -7.99 -9.98 -18.59
N ALA A 348 -7.78 -10.82 -19.61
CA ALA A 348 -8.55 -12.04 -19.82
C ALA A 348 -8.22 -13.13 -18.78
N VAL A 349 -7.02 -13.12 -18.20
CA VAL A 349 -6.68 -13.97 -17.05
C VAL A 349 -7.61 -13.61 -15.90
N THR A 350 -7.70 -12.33 -15.52
CA THR A 350 -8.39 -11.88 -14.30
C THR A 350 -9.92 -11.95 -14.35
N THR A 351 -10.54 -12.03 -15.53
CA THR A 351 -12.01 -12.07 -15.67
C THR A 351 -12.64 -13.35 -15.13
N THR A 352 -11.87 -14.43 -14.97
CA THR A 352 -12.38 -15.78 -14.68
C THR A 352 -12.21 -16.21 -13.20
N PHE A 353 -11.53 -15.40 -12.39
CA PHE A 353 -11.10 -15.81 -11.04
C PHE A 353 -11.87 -15.15 -9.91
N GLU A 354 -11.74 -15.73 -8.72
CA GLU A 354 -12.34 -15.25 -7.47
C GLU A 354 -11.97 -13.78 -7.22
N LYS A 355 -12.98 -12.97 -6.92
CA LYS A 355 -12.84 -11.56 -6.56
C LYS A 355 -13.27 -11.38 -5.11
N GLY A 356 -12.66 -10.40 -4.44
CA GLY A 356 -12.97 -10.07 -3.06
C GLY A 356 -12.92 -8.58 -2.79
N LEU A 357 -13.56 -8.19 -1.69
CA LEU A 357 -13.55 -6.86 -1.11
C LEU A 357 -13.30 -7.03 0.39
N LEU A 358 -12.03 -6.91 0.78
CA LEU A 358 -11.57 -7.10 2.15
C LEU A 358 -11.69 -5.79 2.90
N ILE A 359 -12.66 -5.69 3.81
CA ILE A 359 -13.01 -4.46 4.52
C ILE A 359 -12.42 -4.49 5.94
N SER A 360 -11.78 -3.39 6.32
CA SER A 360 -11.35 -3.10 7.68
C SER A 360 -12.49 -2.43 8.46
N GLY A 361 -12.83 -2.96 9.63
CA GLY A 361 -13.67 -2.25 10.60
C GLY A 361 -12.87 -1.19 11.35
N LEU A 362 -13.48 -0.55 12.35
CA LEU A 362 -12.83 0.52 13.13
C LEU A 362 -11.54 0.06 13.81
N SER A 363 -11.54 -1.16 14.37
CA SER A 363 -10.33 -1.74 14.97
C SER A 363 -9.23 -1.93 13.92
N GLY A 364 -9.59 -2.41 12.73
CA GLY A 364 -8.63 -2.64 11.65
C GLY A 364 -8.03 -1.32 11.14
N TYR A 365 -8.86 -0.30 10.95
CA TYR A 365 -8.40 1.05 10.58
C TYR A 365 -7.43 1.62 11.63
N ARG A 366 -7.72 1.45 12.93
CA ARG A 366 -6.80 1.85 14.00
C ARG A 366 -5.49 1.06 13.96
N SER A 367 -5.53 -0.26 13.74
CA SER A 367 -4.32 -1.07 13.60
C SER A 367 -3.47 -0.63 12.40
N ALA A 368 -4.09 -0.32 11.26
CA ALA A 368 -3.39 0.20 10.08
C ALA A 368 -2.69 1.53 10.37
N ARG A 369 -3.37 2.44 11.09
CA ARG A 369 -2.75 3.71 11.50
C ARG A 369 -1.62 3.51 12.51
N ASN A 370 -1.79 2.64 13.49
CA ASN A 370 -0.73 2.33 14.47
C ASN A 370 0.47 1.68 13.79
N ALA A 371 0.23 0.84 12.78
CA ALA A 371 1.27 0.24 11.95
C ALA A 371 2.06 1.33 11.23
N PHE A 372 1.38 2.27 10.56
CA PHE A 372 2.05 3.42 9.91
C PHE A 372 2.73 4.36 10.92
N TRP A 373 2.20 4.50 12.13
CA TRP A 373 2.87 5.21 13.23
C TRP A 373 4.19 4.57 13.66
N SER A 374 4.50 3.35 13.23
CA SER A 374 5.82 2.76 13.44
C SER A 374 6.86 3.32 12.46
N HIS A 375 6.43 3.85 11.31
CA HIS A 375 7.26 4.45 10.25
C HIS A 375 7.49 5.94 10.46
N GLN A 376 8.06 6.32 11.62
CA GLN A 376 8.27 7.73 11.98
C GLN A 376 9.10 8.49 10.95
N SER A 377 10.10 7.84 10.34
CA SER A 377 10.93 8.44 9.29
C SER A 377 10.16 8.81 8.02
N GLN A 378 8.94 8.27 7.85
CA GLN A 378 8.10 8.41 6.65
C GLN A 378 6.81 9.20 6.94
N MET A 379 6.62 9.66 8.18
CA MET A 379 5.44 10.43 8.62
C MET A 379 5.52 11.90 8.16
N VAL A 380 5.22 12.15 6.89
CA VAL A 380 5.06 13.50 6.32
C VAL A 380 3.59 13.92 6.21
N TRP A 381 3.32 15.20 5.94
CA TRP A 381 1.98 15.80 6.08
C TRP A 381 0.93 15.16 5.16
N ASP A 382 1.30 14.82 3.93
CA ASP A 382 0.46 14.19 2.92
C ASP A 382 0.08 12.76 3.31
N ARG A 383 0.92 12.07 4.09
CA ARG A 383 0.61 10.74 4.63
C ARG A 383 -0.52 10.77 5.65
N HIS A 384 -0.69 11.88 6.39
CA HIS A 384 -1.88 12.08 7.21
C HIS A 384 -3.15 12.20 6.36
N LEU A 385 -3.05 12.90 5.23
CA LEU A 385 -4.16 13.02 4.29
C LEU A 385 -4.48 11.66 3.65
N TYR A 386 -3.46 10.92 3.23
CA TYR A 386 -3.58 9.56 2.71
C TYR A 386 -4.30 8.65 3.71
N MET A 387 -3.91 8.67 4.98
CA MET A 387 -4.53 7.84 6.03
C MET A 387 -6.02 8.13 6.25
N ILE A 388 -6.52 9.29 5.81
CA ILE A 388 -7.93 9.68 5.93
C ILE A 388 -8.68 9.43 4.62
N LEU A 389 -8.08 9.82 3.49
CA LEU A 389 -8.74 9.87 2.19
C LEU A 389 -8.53 8.61 1.34
N SER A 390 -7.47 7.84 1.58
CA SER A 390 -7.20 6.65 0.78
C SER A 390 -8.21 5.53 1.09
N GLN A 391 -8.85 5.00 0.05
CA GLN A 391 -9.68 3.80 0.20
C GLN A 391 -8.88 2.59 0.72
N PHE A 392 -7.56 2.53 0.47
CA PHE A 392 -6.70 1.42 0.89
C PHE A 392 -6.57 1.32 2.42
N MET A 393 -6.92 2.37 3.16
CA MET A 393 -7.00 2.31 4.63
C MET A 393 -8.27 1.61 5.13
N TYR A 394 -9.30 1.54 4.30
CA TYR A 394 -10.64 1.05 4.67
C TYR A 394 -10.95 -0.30 4.04
N PHE A 395 -10.53 -0.54 2.81
CA PHE A 395 -10.73 -1.82 2.15
C PHE A 395 -9.74 -2.06 1.01
N ASN A 396 -9.56 -3.33 0.64
CA ASN A 396 -8.85 -3.73 -0.56
C ASN A 396 -9.77 -4.52 -1.48
N THR A 397 -9.75 -4.20 -2.78
CA THR A 397 -10.30 -5.11 -3.79
C THR A 397 -9.21 -6.08 -4.18
N ILE A 398 -9.49 -7.38 -4.13
CA ILE A 398 -8.53 -8.43 -4.49
C ILE A 398 -9.06 -9.31 -5.62
N GLU A 399 -8.15 -9.84 -6.42
CA GLU A 399 -8.45 -10.82 -7.46
C GLU A 399 -7.46 -11.98 -7.42
N ARG A 400 -7.97 -13.20 -7.54
CA ARG A 400 -7.15 -14.41 -7.65
C ARG A 400 -6.59 -14.53 -9.08
N ILE A 401 -5.40 -15.09 -9.23
CA ILE A 401 -4.75 -15.31 -10.54
C ILE A 401 -4.49 -16.80 -10.81
N VAL A 402 -4.14 -17.57 -9.78
CA VAL A 402 -3.94 -19.04 -9.84
C VAL A 402 -4.50 -19.75 -8.61
#